data_AF-A0A0D6JEZ0-F1
#
_entry.id   AF-A0A0D6JEZ0-F1
#
_cell.length_a   1.000
_cell.length_b   1.000
_cell.length_c   1.000
_cell.angle_alpha   90.00
_cell.angle_beta   90.00
_cell.angle_gamma   90.00
#
_symmetry.space_group_name_H-M   'P 1'
#
loop_
_entity.id
_entity.type
_entity.pdbx_description
1 polymer ?
#
loop_
_entity_poly.entity_id
_entity_poly.type
_entity_poly.pdbx_seq_one_letter_code
_entity_poly.pdbx_strand_id
1 'polypeptide(L)'
;MSKDFDGLREELPGTAAPNDPARTVVVASDTALRSPSHFQRLSIATAALEVSRRELPNLIADTIYNFEGKIVWPNGTTYDLPDVDDAFGGEGSFRWVSDFIRFAEVPPRQHPQRRVIERLRLIDLYFRIAYPERARLIAE
;
A
#
# COMPACT_ATOMS: atom_id res chain seq x y z
N MET A 1 -5.18 10.99 22.43
CA MET A 1 -4.05 11.91 22.25
C MET A 1 -2.86 11.08 21.79
N SER A 2 -2.72 10.90 20.48
CA SER A 2 -1.55 10.24 19.88
C SER A 2 -0.71 11.35 19.28
N LYS A 3 0.22 11.88 20.09
CA LYS A 3 1.35 12.66 19.59
C LYS A 3 2.50 11.65 19.43
N ASP A 4 3.33 11.87 18.42
CA ASP A 4 4.62 11.22 18.20
C ASP A 4 4.66 10.07 17.17
N PHE A 5 3.94 10.20 16.04
CA PHE A 5 4.26 9.44 14.81
C PHE A 5 5.03 10.25 13.77
N ASP A 6 5.10 11.58 13.93
CA ASP A 6 5.80 12.46 12.99
C ASP A 6 7.32 12.27 13.03
N GLY A 7 7.89 11.97 14.21
CA GLY A 7 9.33 11.84 14.42
C GLY A 7 9.98 10.57 13.85
N LEU A 8 9.20 9.56 13.43
CA LEU A 8 9.74 8.34 12.80
C LEU A 8 9.82 8.43 11.27
N ARG A 9 9.17 9.44 10.65
CA ARG A 9 9.21 9.65 9.20
C ARG A 9 10.43 10.48 8.75
N GLU A 10 11.10 11.17 9.67
CA GLU A 10 11.95 12.31 9.32
C GLU A 10 13.31 11.94 8.69
N GLU A 11 13.79 10.68 8.80
CA GLU A 11 15.15 10.33 8.33
C GLU A 11 15.29 9.03 7.52
N LEU A 12 14.22 8.55 6.85
CA LEU A 12 14.39 7.46 5.87
C LEU A 12 14.54 8.01 4.44
N PRO A 13 15.66 7.73 3.73
CA PRO A 13 15.83 8.14 2.34
C PRO A 13 14.75 7.50 1.47
N GLY A 14 14.06 8.33 0.67
CA GLY A 14 12.97 7.91 -0.21
C GLY A 14 11.56 8.13 0.32
N THR A 15 11.40 8.77 1.47
CA THR A 15 10.09 9.24 1.98
C THR A 15 9.62 10.46 1.19
N ALA A 16 8.32 10.55 0.89
CA ALA A 16 7.76 11.70 0.19
C ALA A 16 7.89 12.99 1.02
N ALA A 17 8.09 14.11 0.31
CA ALA A 17 8.03 15.47 0.85
C ALA A 17 6.67 15.75 1.54
N PRO A 18 6.59 16.75 2.46
CA PRO A 18 5.36 17.08 3.19
C PRO A 18 4.17 17.32 2.25
N ASN A 19 2.97 16.97 2.75
CA ASN A 19 1.67 17.03 2.05
C ASN A 19 1.58 18.14 0.99
N ASP A 20 1.60 17.73 -0.29
CA ASP A 20 1.38 18.62 -1.43
C ASP A 20 -0.05 18.41 -1.98
N PRO A 21 -0.96 19.37 -1.79
CA PRO A 21 -2.34 19.25 -2.27
C PRO A 21 -2.45 19.26 -3.81
N ALA A 22 -1.43 19.69 -4.53
CA ALA A 22 -1.38 19.62 -6.00
C ALA A 22 -0.98 18.21 -6.50
N ARG A 23 -0.47 17.35 -5.62
CA ARG A 23 0.04 16.04 -5.98
C ARG A 23 -1.10 15.11 -6.42
N THR A 24 -0.91 14.45 -7.57
CA THR A 24 -1.81 13.41 -8.05
C THR A 24 -1.12 12.05 -7.98
N VAL A 25 -1.77 11.08 -7.34
CA VAL A 25 -1.31 9.69 -7.23
C VAL A 25 -2.27 8.79 -8.00
N VAL A 26 -1.73 7.99 -8.91
CA VAL A 26 -2.49 7.03 -9.72
C VAL A 26 -2.42 5.66 -9.08
N VAL A 27 -3.57 5.05 -8.76
CA VAL A 27 -3.62 3.68 -8.22
C VAL A 27 -3.19 2.64 -9.26
N ALA A 28 -2.60 1.53 -8.81
CA ALA A 28 -2.33 0.41 -9.70
C ALA A 28 -3.61 -0.20 -10.29
N SER A 29 -3.54 -0.57 -11.57
CA SER A 29 -4.61 -1.27 -12.27
C SER A 29 -4.73 -2.72 -11.79
N ASP A 30 -5.91 -3.31 -11.98
CA ASP A 30 -6.13 -4.74 -11.74
C ASP A 30 -5.10 -5.61 -12.47
N THR A 31 -4.76 -5.26 -13.71
CA THR A 31 -3.79 -5.99 -14.52
C THR A 31 -2.40 -5.96 -13.89
N ALA A 32 -1.95 -4.79 -13.41
CA ALA A 32 -0.68 -4.66 -12.72
C ALA A 32 -0.67 -5.48 -11.43
N LEU A 33 -1.71 -5.34 -10.59
CA LEU A 33 -1.81 -6.05 -9.30
C LEU A 33 -1.98 -7.57 -9.45
N ARG A 34 -2.41 -8.06 -10.61
CA ARG A 34 -2.48 -9.49 -10.94
C ARG A 34 -1.18 -10.05 -11.52
N SER A 35 -0.19 -9.20 -11.80
CA SER A 35 1.14 -9.67 -12.21
C SER A 35 1.84 -10.37 -11.04
N PRO A 36 2.37 -11.59 -11.21
CA PRO A 36 3.15 -12.27 -10.18
C PRO A 36 4.36 -11.44 -9.72
N SER A 37 5.02 -10.74 -10.65
CA SER A 37 6.20 -9.90 -10.35
C SER A 37 5.84 -8.68 -9.52
N HIS A 38 4.75 -7.96 -9.88
CA HIS A 38 4.27 -6.82 -9.09
C HIS A 38 3.88 -7.28 -7.68
N PHE A 39 3.11 -8.37 -7.60
CA PHE A 39 2.68 -8.93 -6.33
C PHE A 39 3.86 -9.30 -5.43
N GLN A 40 4.89 -9.94 -6.00
CA GLN A 40 6.08 -10.31 -5.25
C GLN A 40 6.88 -9.09 -4.79
N ARG A 41 7.10 -8.10 -5.64
CA ARG A 41 7.83 -6.89 -5.22
C ARG A 41 7.05 -6.11 -4.16
N LEU A 42 5.72 -6.08 -4.27
CA LEU A 42 4.87 -5.48 -3.25
C LEU A 42 4.99 -6.23 -1.92
N SER A 43 5.06 -7.57 -1.93
CA SER A 43 5.24 -8.35 -0.70
C SER A 43 6.63 -8.14 -0.10
N ILE A 44 7.70 -8.07 -0.91
CA ILE A 44 9.06 -7.72 -0.46
C ILE A 44 9.08 -6.34 0.19
N ALA A 45 8.54 -5.33 -0.48
CA ALA A 45 8.49 -3.97 0.04
C ALA A 45 7.69 -3.90 1.35
N THR A 46 6.57 -4.63 1.44
CA THR A 46 5.73 -4.69 2.65
C THR A 46 6.44 -5.39 3.80
N ALA A 47 7.15 -6.50 3.53
CA ALA A 47 7.92 -7.20 4.55
C ALA A 47 9.04 -6.31 5.12
N ALA A 48 9.67 -5.51 4.27
CA ALA A 48 10.73 -4.56 4.64
C ALA A 48 10.24 -3.34 5.45
N LEU A 49 8.93 -3.19 5.68
CA LEU A 49 8.42 -2.18 6.62
C LEU A 49 8.62 -2.59 8.08
N GLU A 50 8.81 -3.90 8.35
CA GLU A 50 8.99 -4.46 9.70
C GLU A 50 7.88 -4.11 10.72
N VAL A 51 6.71 -3.68 10.25
CA VAL A 51 5.55 -3.38 11.09
C VAL A 51 4.73 -4.62 11.39
N SER A 52 4.02 -4.62 12.52
CA SER A 52 3.15 -5.74 12.86
C SER A 52 1.97 -5.84 11.88
N ARG A 53 1.44 -7.05 11.68
CA ARG A 53 0.25 -7.28 10.82
C ARG A 53 -1.00 -6.48 11.23
N ARG A 54 -1.09 -6.06 12.49
CA ARG A 54 -2.19 -5.23 13.02
C ARG A 54 -1.94 -3.74 12.80
N GLU A 55 -0.68 -3.35 12.74
CA GLU A 55 -0.26 -1.97 12.56
C GLU A 55 -0.25 -1.58 11.09
N LEU A 56 0.04 -2.52 10.18
CA LEU A 56 0.04 -2.24 8.74
C LEU A 56 -1.27 -1.60 8.23
N PRO A 57 -2.48 -2.12 8.54
CA PRO A 57 -3.72 -1.48 8.11
C PRO A 57 -3.90 -0.06 8.67
N ASN A 58 -3.56 0.16 9.95
CA ASN A 58 -3.60 1.49 10.56
C ASN A 58 -2.65 2.46 9.85
N LEU A 59 -1.42 2.02 9.57
CA LEU A 59 -0.42 2.81 8.85
C LEU A 59 -0.88 3.17 7.44
N ILE A 60 -1.55 2.23 6.75
CA ILE A 60 -2.16 2.44 5.45
C ILE A 60 -3.29 3.47 5.54
N ALA A 61 -4.22 3.29 6.49
CA ALA A 61 -5.34 4.19 6.72
C ALA A 61 -4.86 5.62 7.05
N ASP A 62 -3.94 5.76 7.99
CA ASP A 62 -3.35 7.04 8.37
C ASP A 62 -2.67 7.73 7.18
N THR A 63 -1.96 6.97 6.34
CA THR A 63 -1.28 7.54 5.18
C THR A 63 -2.27 7.99 4.10
N ILE A 64 -3.28 7.18 3.82
CA ILE A 64 -4.24 7.43 2.74
C ILE A 64 -5.23 8.54 3.13
N TYR A 65 -5.79 8.51 4.35
CA TYR A 65 -6.80 9.48 4.77
C TYR A 65 -6.21 10.85 5.10
N ASN A 66 -4.93 10.94 5.44
CA ASN A 66 -4.24 12.22 5.62
C ASN A 66 -3.58 12.75 4.33
N PHE A 67 -3.73 12.05 3.20
CA PHE A 67 -3.20 12.51 1.93
C PHE A 67 -4.06 13.63 1.34
N GLU A 68 -3.50 14.84 1.25
CA GLU A 68 -4.21 16.04 0.77
C GLU A 68 -4.32 16.12 -0.76
N GLY A 69 -3.61 15.28 -1.49
CA GLY A 69 -3.61 15.26 -2.95
C GLY A 69 -4.79 14.50 -3.56
N LYS A 70 -4.76 14.33 -4.88
CA LYS A 70 -5.78 13.58 -5.63
C LYS A 70 -5.37 12.13 -5.84
N ILE A 71 -6.28 11.21 -5.59
CA ILE A 71 -6.10 9.79 -5.87
C ILE A 71 -7.01 9.41 -7.04
N VAL A 72 -6.42 8.90 -8.12
CA VAL A 72 -7.14 8.64 -9.37
C VAL A 72 -6.86 7.26 -9.92
N TRP A 73 -7.82 6.75 -10.67
CA TRP A 73 -7.63 5.61 -11.57
C TRP A 73 -6.69 5.97 -12.74
N PRO A 74 -6.11 4.97 -13.44
CA PRO A 74 -5.30 5.21 -14.63
C PRO A 74 -6.00 5.98 -15.76
N ASN A 75 -7.33 5.98 -15.80
CA ASN A 75 -8.13 6.75 -16.75
C ASN A 75 -8.38 8.21 -16.31
N GLY A 76 -7.83 8.64 -15.18
CA GLY A 76 -7.98 9.99 -14.62
C GLY A 76 -9.25 10.21 -13.79
N THR A 77 -10.15 9.22 -13.69
CA THR A 77 -11.33 9.32 -12.80
C THR A 77 -10.92 9.20 -11.33
N THR A 78 -11.68 9.84 -10.43
CA THR A 78 -11.40 9.78 -8.99
C THR A 78 -11.53 8.34 -8.50
N TYR A 79 -10.59 7.91 -7.67
CA TYR A 79 -10.65 6.64 -6.99
C TYR A 79 -11.33 6.84 -5.63
N ASP A 80 -12.55 6.32 -5.49
CA ASP A 80 -13.27 6.32 -4.24
C ASP A 80 -12.61 5.34 -3.26
N LEU A 81 -12.08 5.88 -2.17
CA LEU A 81 -11.36 5.08 -1.18
C LEU A 81 -12.33 4.11 -0.48
N PRO A 82 -12.07 2.80 -0.48
CA PRO A 82 -12.82 1.87 0.34
C PRO A 82 -12.45 2.07 1.82
N ASP A 83 -13.29 1.53 2.70
CA ASP A 83 -12.91 1.35 4.10
C ASP A 83 -11.75 0.36 4.18
N VAL A 84 -10.66 0.78 4.83
CA VAL A 84 -9.43 -0.03 4.92
C VAL A 84 -9.68 -1.29 5.74
N ASP A 85 -10.38 -1.21 6.87
CA ASP A 85 -10.64 -2.36 7.73
C ASP A 85 -11.51 -3.41 7.03
N ASP A 86 -12.56 -2.96 6.32
CA ASP A 86 -13.41 -3.81 5.50
C ASP A 86 -12.60 -4.49 4.39
N ALA A 87 -11.74 -3.74 3.70
CA ALA A 87 -10.88 -4.30 2.66
C ALA A 87 -9.96 -5.38 3.24
N PHE A 88 -9.43 -5.21 4.44
CA PHE A 88 -8.59 -6.20 5.13
C PHE A 88 -9.37 -7.32 5.84
N GLY A 89 -10.70 -7.34 5.70
CA GLY A 89 -11.57 -8.46 6.03
C GLY A 89 -12.35 -8.32 7.33
N GLY A 90 -12.34 -7.16 8.00
CA GLY A 90 -13.20 -6.81 9.14
C GLY A 90 -13.04 -7.65 10.43
N GLU A 91 -12.42 -8.83 10.36
CA GLU A 91 -12.33 -9.81 11.46
C GLU A 91 -11.15 -9.54 12.41
N GLY A 92 -10.39 -8.45 12.22
CA GLY A 92 -9.29 -8.00 13.12
C GLY A 92 -8.08 -8.95 13.24
N SER A 93 -8.12 -10.13 12.60
CA SER A 93 -7.04 -11.11 12.65
C SER A 93 -5.86 -10.75 11.75
N PHE A 94 -6.14 -10.00 10.66
CA PHE A 94 -5.19 -9.58 9.63
C PHE A 94 -4.26 -10.72 9.16
N ARG A 95 -4.73 -11.97 9.24
CA ARG A 95 -3.94 -13.17 8.94
C ARG A 95 -3.45 -13.16 7.49
N TRP A 96 -4.25 -12.60 6.59
CA TRP A 96 -3.90 -12.47 5.18
C TRP A 96 -2.60 -11.69 4.97
N VAL A 97 -2.30 -10.68 5.81
CA VAL A 97 -1.04 -9.93 5.74
C VAL A 97 0.16 -10.84 5.98
N SER A 98 0.07 -11.74 6.97
CA SER A 98 1.14 -12.71 7.25
C SER A 98 1.35 -13.68 6.10
N ASP A 99 0.28 -14.14 5.46
CA ASP A 99 0.39 -15.01 4.29
C ASP A 99 0.91 -14.24 3.06
N PHE A 100 0.58 -12.96 2.95
CA PHE A 100 1.04 -12.08 1.88
C PHE A 100 2.56 -11.82 1.95
N ILE A 101 3.08 -11.42 3.11
CA ILE A 101 4.52 -11.11 3.26
C ILE A 101 5.42 -12.33 3.08
N ARG A 102 4.92 -13.56 3.29
CA ARG A 102 5.67 -14.79 2.98
C ARG A 102 6.06 -14.91 1.52
N PHE A 103 5.32 -14.26 0.62
CA PHE A 103 5.70 -14.21 -0.80
C PHE A 103 6.95 -13.37 -1.06
N ALA A 104 7.47 -12.64 -0.08
CA ALA A 104 8.76 -11.97 -0.20
C ALA A 104 9.91 -12.97 -0.34
N GLU A 105 9.81 -14.11 0.37
CA GLU A 105 10.82 -15.18 0.34
C GLU A 105 10.58 -16.15 -0.82
N VAL A 106 9.31 -16.47 -1.09
CA VAL A 106 8.93 -17.45 -2.11
C VAL A 106 7.98 -16.81 -3.13
N PRO A 107 8.40 -16.66 -4.41
CA PRO A 107 7.55 -16.08 -5.44
C PRO A 107 6.19 -16.79 -5.59
N PRO A 108 5.10 -16.05 -5.88
CA PRO A 108 3.80 -16.66 -6.16
C PRO A 108 3.86 -17.48 -7.44
N ARG A 109 3.32 -18.71 -7.39
CA ARG A 109 3.18 -19.58 -8.58
C ARG A 109 1.91 -19.30 -9.40
N GLN A 110 0.99 -18.54 -8.83
CA GLN A 110 -0.32 -18.25 -9.42
C GLN A 110 -0.59 -16.76 -9.38
N HIS A 111 -1.42 -16.31 -10.32
CA HIS A 111 -1.91 -14.94 -10.31
C HIS A 111 -2.77 -14.68 -9.06
N PRO A 112 -2.65 -13.49 -8.45
CA PRO A 112 -3.54 -13.05 -7.39
C PRO A 112 -5.02 -13.14 -7.79
N GLN A 113 -5.84 -13.57 -6.83
CA GLN A 113 -7.29 -13.72 -7.00
C GLN A 113 -7.96 -12.33 -6.97
N ARG A 114 -9.07 -12.17 -7.69
CA ARG A 114 -9.80 -10.87 -7.74
C ARG A 114 -10.17 -10.33 -6.35
N ARG A 115 -10.55 -11.21 -5.42
CA ARG A 115 -10.94 -10.84 -4.05
C ARG A 115 -9.83 -10.21 -3.20
N VAL A 116 -8.56 -10.27 -3.63
CA VAL A 116 -7.44 -9.66 -2.91
C VAL A 116 -6.95 -8.37 -3.56
N ILE A 117 -7.48 -7.99 -4.73
CA ILE A 117 -6.98 -6.85 -5.50
C ILE A 117 -7.15 -5.55 -4.75
N GLU A 118 -8.27 -5.35 -4.06
CA GLU A 118 -8.50 -4.13 -3.27
C GLU A 118 -7.46 -3.98 -2.15
N ARG A 119 -7.15 -5.07 -1.43
CA ARG A 119 -6.09 -5.10 -0.41
C ARG A 119 -4.74 -4.72 -0.99
N LEU A 120 -4.38 -5.34 -2.12
CA LEU A 120 -3.11 -5.07 -2.79
C LEU A 120 -3.05 -3.63 -3.28
N ARG A 121 -4.15 -3.07 -3.76
CA ARG A 121 -4.23 -1.68 -4.20
C ARG A 121 -3.98 -0.71 -3.05
N LEU A 122 -4.56 -0.95 -1.87
CA LEU A 122 -4.35 -0.11 -0.70
C LEU A 122 -2.88 -0.14 -0.23
N ILE A 123 -2.25 -1.33 -0.23
CA ILE A 123 -0.83 -1.46 0.11
C ILE A 123 0.04 -0.74 -0.94
N ASP A 124 -0.23 -0.94 -2.22
CA ASP A 124 0.49 -0.29 -3.31
C ASP A 124 0.33 1.24 -3.27
N LEU A 125 -0.89 1.72 -2.99
CA LEU A 125 -1.21 3.14 -2.82
C LEU A 125 -0.45 3.76 -1.64
N TYR A 126 -0.33 3.04 -0.51
CA TYR A 126 0.52 3.45 0.60
C TYR A 126 1.97 3.71 0.13
N PHE A 127 2.57 2.78 -0.61
CA PHE A 127 3.93 2.99 -1.15
C PHE A 127 3.97 4.15 -2.13
N ARG A 128 2.98 4.31 -3.00
CA ARG A 128 2.94 5.46 -3.93
C ARG A 128 2.90 6.78 -3.20
N ILE A 129 2.18 6.88 -2.08
CA ILE A 129 2.08 8.10 -1.29
C ILE A 129 3.36 8.31 -0.48
N ALA A 130 3.73 7.34 0.37
CA ALA A 130 4.78 7.47 1.37
C ALA A 130 6.20 7.26 0.82
N TYR A 131 6.39 6.39 -0.17
CA TYR A 131 7.70 6.02 -0.72
C TYR A 131 7.70 5.96 -2.26
N PRO A 132 7.60 7.11 -2.95
CA PRO A 132 7.37 7.14 -4.39
C PRO A 132 8.45 6.43 -5.21
N GLU A 133 9.71 6.48 -4.76
CA GLU A 133 10.81 5.78 -5.42
C GLU A 133 10.69 4.25 -5.27
N ARG A 134 10.28 3.76 -4.09
CA ARG A 134 10.00 2.32 -3.89
C ARG A 134 8.81 1.89 -4.74
N ALA A 135 7.77 2.73 -4.84
CA ALA A 135 6.60 2.44 -5.64
C ALA A 135 6.91 2.28 -7.14
N ARG A 136 7.87 3.05 -7.67
CA ARG A 136 8.35 2.87 -9.06
C ARG A 136 8.96 1.48 -9.25
N LEU A 137 9.87 1.07 -8.37
CA LEU A 137 10.51 -0.24 -8.43
C LEU A 137 9.52 -1.40 -8.26
N ILE A 138 8.47 -1.22 -7.45
CA ILE A 138 7.40 -2.23 -7.31
C ILE A 138 6.66 -2.43 -8.65
N ALA A 139 6.41 -1.34 -9.38
CA ALA A 139 5.60 -1.32 -10.58
C ALA A 139 6.32 -1.74 -11.89
N GLU A 140 7.66 -1.85 -11.89
CA GLU A 140 8.48 -2.15 -13.08
C GLU A 140 8.23 -3.50 -13.76
#